data_AF-A0A2W7BAC6-F1
#
_entry.id   AF-A0A2W7BAC6-F1
#
_cell.length_a   1.000
_cell.length_b   1.000
_cell.length_c   1.000
_cell.angle_alpha   90.00
_cell.angle_beta   90.00
_cell.angle_gamma   90.00
#
_symmetry.space_group_name_H-M   'P 1'
#
loop_
_entity.id
_entity.type
_entity.pdbx_description
1 polymer ?
#
loop_
_entity_poly.entity_id
_entity_poly.type
_entity_poly.pdbx_seq_one_letter_code
_entity_poly.pdbx_strand_id
1 'polypeptide(L)'
;MTSLKNVLEEIVVTEVQEQLKYFTPIAREAINLSDVVAFALNRLPVLYASTSRGWLQQRKRAHNELQNQIVSAVQQALLGVKRDPLRKYTKIAASKVETPAHVLTRLQKLFSKPSMQWQHVPQAFQETLTLVSHTPEYVSLSVNDRHRLRETKGYLRRKDTHQHENRDWHNNSELPNPELDSYILSASYFLTNVLEDLVEQEVKNQLLHMANILPRKVGADDVCAYVLNRLPAMYATTEQGVIWQTQKAKEQLSRQIETTVIQSLMILGKTPRRLADPIPLLKFEEACEQAMSELRIVFQRKDITWRNIVTLAEYAIKLERQGMTYWRHQWRMLGQIYNELHLKPGDADLSLSHTVDGEVLIVQAHTKEAFGWLADNPKALGISTLRLFPAVAEIELYGFFLDFSITYTREEMADDGII
;
A
#
# COMPACT_ATOMS: atom_id res chain seq x y z
N MET A 1 -1.91 -8.17 8.58
CA MET A 1 -0.61 -8.55 9.19
C MET A 1 0.52 -7.68 8.69
N THR A 2 1.33 -7.06 9.55
CA THR A 2 2.39 -6.13 9.12
C THR A 2 3.82 -6.56 9.49
N SER A 3 3.98 -7.50 10.42
CA SER A 3 5.28 -7.95 10.93
C SER A 3 5.70 -9.33 10.44
N LEU A 4 4.96 -9.92 9.49
CA LEU A 4 5.19 -11.27 8.99
C LEU A 4 5.52 -11.23 7.49
N LYS A 5 6.54 -11.97 7.06
CA LYS A 5 6.85 -12.10 5.63
C LYS A 5 7.48 -13.44 5.28
N ASN A 6 7.11 -13.99 4.13
CA ASN A 6 7.77 -15.16 3.56
C ASN A 6 9.07 -14.74 2.85
N VAL A 7 10.19 -15.29 3.31
CA VAL A 7 11.52 -15.02 2.73
C VAL A 7 11.63 -15.46 1.28
N LEU A 8 10.92 -16.53 0.90
CA LEU A 8 11.04 -17.08 -0.45
C LEU A 8 10.46 -16.18 -1.54
N GLU A 9 9.57 -15.24 -1.22
CA GLU A 9 8.98 -14.34 -2.22
C GLU A 9 10.06 -13.53 -2.95
N GLU A 10 11.00 -12.93 -2.20
CA GLU A 10 12.10 -12.14 -2.77
C GLU A 10 13.04 -13.00 -3.62
N ILE A 11 13.38 -14.19 -3.11
CA ILE A 11 14.36 -15.08 -3.74
C ILE A 11 13.78 -15.66 -5.04
N VAL A 12 12.52 -16.10 -5.01
CA VAL A 12 11.84 -16.64 -6.20
C VAL A 12 11.68 -15.56 -7.27
N VAL A 13 11.34 -14.33 -6.91
CA VAL A 13 11.24 -13.24 -7.90
C VAL A 13 12.59 -12.96 -8.55
N THR A 14 13.66 -12.85 -7.75
CA THR A 14 15.02 -12.63 -8.27
C THR A 14 15.40 -13.75 -9.25
N GLU A 15 15.16 -15.00 -8.87
CA GLU A 15 15.44 -16.17 -9.71
C GLU A 15 14.62 -16.15 -11.02
N VAL A 16 13.32 -15.83 -10.96
CA VAL A 16 12.47 -15.70 -12.16
C VAL A 16 13.03 -14.62 -13.09
N GLN A 17 13.43 -13.46 -12.55
CA GLN A 17 14.02 -12.39 -13.35
C GLN A 17 15.36 -12.80 -13.97
N GLU A 18 16.20 -13.54 -13.25
CA GLU A 18 17.47 -14.06 -13.76
C GLU A 18 17.25 -15.08 -14.89
N GLN A 19 16.38 -16.06 -14.70
CA GLN A 19 16.08 -17.05 -15.73
C GLN A 19 15.48 -16.39 -16.99
N LEU A 20 14.63 -15.37 -16.83
CA LEU A 20 14.02 -14.65 -17.96
C LEU A 20 14.99 -13.85 -18.82
N LYS A 21 16.15 -13.44 -18.29
CA LYS A 21 17.18 -12.76 -19.09
C LYS A 21 17.66 -13.62 -20.26
N TYR A 22 17.62 -14.94 -20.11
CA TYR A 22 18.05 -15.90 -21.13
C TYR A 22 16.98 -16.21 -22.18
N PHE A 23 15.72 -15.76 -21.99
CA PHE A 23 14.64 -15.96 -22.97
C PHE A 23 14.61 -14.87 -24.04
N THR A 24 14.03 -15.18 -25.20
CA THR A 24 13.77 -14.21 -26.27
C THR A 24 12.73 -13.17 -25.84
N PRO A 25 12.79 -11.93 -26.35
CA PRO A 25 11.88 -10.85 -25.93
C PRO A 25 10.40 -11.20 -26.16
N ILE A 26 10.10 -11.92 -27.25
CA ILE A 26 8.73 -12.40 -27.57
C ILE A 26 8.21 -13.35 -26.50
N ALA A 27 9.06 -14.25 -25.99
CA ALA A 27 8.68 -15.17 -24.92
C ALA A 27 8.50 -14.43 -23.58
N ARG A 28 9.30 -13.40 -23.30
CA ARG A 28 9.18 -12.59 -22.08
C ARG A 28 7.85 -11.84 -22.01
N GLU A 29 7.41 -11.26 -23.12
CA GLU A 29 6.13 -10.54 -23.18
C GLU A 29 4.92 -11.47 -23.03
N ALA A 30 5.06 -12.74 -23.41
CA ALA A 30 4.01 -13.75 -23.28
C ALA A 30 3.84 -14.28 -21.84
N ILE A 31 4.86 -14.16 -20.98
CA ILE A 31 4.87 -14.76 -19.64
C ILE A 31 4.41 -13.73 -18.60
N ASN A 32 3.42 -14.09 -17.78
CA ASN A 32 3.02 -13.29 -16.64
C ASN A 32 3.89 -13.63 -15.43
N LEU A 33 4.77 -12.70 -15.04
CA LEU A 33 5.70 -12.88 -13.92
C LEU A 33 5.01 -13.28 -12.61
N SER A 34 3.90 -12.60 -12.27
CA SER A 34 3.13 -12.88 -11.05
C SER A 34 2.63 -14.32 -10.99
N ASP A 35 2.15 -14.86 -12.11
CA ASP A 35 1.62 -16.22 -12.18
C ASP A 35 2.73 -17.26 -12.03
N VAL A 36 3.90 -17.00 -12.64
CA VAL A 36 5.10 -17.85 -12.49
C VAL A 36 5.55 -17.88 -11.03
N VAL A 37 5.63 -16.71 -10.39
CA VAL A 37 6.04 -16.59 -8.98
C VAL A 37 5.05 -17.33 -8.07
N ALA A 38 3.74 -17.12 -8.24
CA ALA A 38 2.72 -17.81 -7.46
C ALA A 38 2.76 -19.34 -7.66
N PHE A 39 2.96 -19.78 -8.91
CA PHE A 39 3.06 -21.20 -9.23
C PHE A 39 4.30 -21.84 -8.58
N ALA A 40 5.46 -21.18 -8.63
CA ALA A 40 6.67 -21.65 -8.00
C ALA A 40 6.52 -21.71 -6.47
N LEU A 41 6.01 -20.65 -5.84
CA LEU A 41 5.83 -20.58 -4.39
C LEU A 41 4.85 -21.64 -3.86
N ASN A 42 3.81 -21.99 -4.62
CA ASN A 42 2.86 -23.06 -4.27
C ASN A 42 3.48 -24.48 -4.25
N ARG A 43 4.71 -24.63 -4.75
CA ARG A 43 5.47 -25.90 -4.77
C ARG A 43 6.65 -25.92 -3.81
N LEU A 44 6.94 -24.78 -3.17
CA LEU A 44 8.06 -24.62 -2.26
C LEU A 44 7.57 -24.63 -0.81
N PRO A 45 8.40 -25.08 0.14
CA PRO A 45 8.08 -24.92 1.55
C PRO A 45 8.05 -23.43 1.91
N VAL A 46 7.05 -22.97 2.66
CA VAL A 46 7.01 -21.56 3.09
C VAL A 46 8.00 -21.28 4.22
N LEU A 47 8.65 -20.12 4.17
CA LEU A 47 9.63 -19.69 5.17
C LEU A 47 9.28 -18.30 5.72
N TYR A 48 8.23 -18.27 6.53
CA TYR A 48 7.82 -17.09 7.27
C TYR A 48 8.75 -16.81 8.44
N ALA A 49 9.07 -15.52 8.61
CA ALA A 49 9.70 -15.00 9.80
C ALA A 49 8.83 -13.90 10.40
N SER A 50 8.95 -13.69 11.72
CA SER A 50 8.40 -12.58 12.50
C SER A 50 9.50 -11.69 13.13
N THR A 51 10.77 -12.10 13.03
CA THR A 51 11.92 -11.42 13.67
C THR A 51 13.07 -11.22 12.68
N SER A 52 13.90 -10.20 12.92
CA SER A 52 15.09 -9.91 12.08
C SER A 52 16.07 -11.08 12.01
N ARG A 53 16.33 -11.74 13.16
CA ARG A 53 17.20 -12.91 13.23
C ARG A 53 16.59 -14.11 12.50
N GLY A 54 15.29 -14.34 12.66
CA GLY A 54 14.57 -15.39 11.94
C GLY A 54 14.62 -15.16 10.43
N TRP A 55 14.43 -13.92 9.99
CA TRP A 55 14.54 -13.51 8.59
C TRP A 55 15.91 -13.85 7.99
N LEU A 56 17.00 -13.46 8.67
CA LEU A 56 18.36 -13.77 8.21
C LEU A 56 18.63 -15.28 8.19
N GLN A 57 18.17 -16.02 9.21
CA GLN A 57 18.34 -17.46 9.28
C GLN A 57 17.60 -18.18 8.15
N GLN A 58 16.36 -17.79 7.87
CA GLN A 58 15.58 -18.37 6.77
C GLN A 58 16.17 -18.00 5.40
N ARG A 59 16.74 -16.81 5.22
CA ARG A 59 17.50 -16.46 4.01
C ARG A 59 18.69 -17.38 3.80
N LYS A 60 19.50 -17.60 4.84
CA LYS A 60 20.64 -18.53 4.78
C LYS A 60 20.19 -19.95 4.45
N ARG A 61 19.10 -20.40 5.06
CA ARG A 61 18.49 -21.71 4.77
C ARG A 61 18.05 -21.82 3.32
N ALA A 62 17.37 -20.81 2.79
CA ALA A 62 16.92 -20.79 1.41
C ALA A 62 18.09 -20.90 0.41
N HIS A 63 19.20 -20.18 0.67
CA HIS A 63 20.39 -20.24 -0.18
C HIS A 63 21.15 -21.56 -0.06
N ASN A 64 21.28 -22.11 1.15
CA ASN A 64 22.10 -23.30 1.36
C ASN A 64 21.37 -24.61 1.05
N GLU A 65 20.08 -24.72 1.39
CA GLU A 65 19.33 -25.98 1.33
C GLU A 65 18.33 -26.02 0.17
N LEU A 66 17.70 -24.88 -0.16
CA LEU A 66 16.55 -24.84 -1.07
C LEU A 66 16.89 -24.30 -2.46
N GLN A 67 18.09 -23.80 -2.70
CA GLN A 67 18.45 -23.16 -3.98
C GLN A 67 18.13 -24.07 -5.19
N ASN A 68 18.53 -25.34 -5.16
CA ASN A 68 18.24 -26.28 -6.23
C ASN A 68 16.73 -26.52 -6.44
N GLN A 69 15.97 -26.55 -5.34
CA GLN A 69 14.51 -26.72 -5.40
C GLN A 69 13.84 -25.47 -5.98
N ILE A 70 14.32 -24.28 -5.60
CA ILE A 70 13.84 -22.99 -6.10
C ILE A 70 14.07 -22.90 -7.61
N VAL A 71 15.30 -23.17 -8.08
CA VAL A 71 15.64 -23.16 -9.51
C VAL A 71 14.74 -24.11 -10.30
N SER A 72 14.57 -25.35 -9.81
CA SER A 72 13.71 -26.36 -10.45
C SER A 72 12.24 -25.95 -10.46
N ALA A 73 11.72 -25.42 -9.34
CA ALA A 73 10.34 -24.97 -9.24
C ALA A 73 10.06 -23.78 -10.20
N VAL A 74 11.00 -22.85 -10.31
CA VAL A 74 10.91 -21.72 -11.25
C VAL A 74 10.97 -22.19 -12.70
N GLN A 75 11.85 -23.13 -13.05
CA GLN A 75 11.90 -23.72 -14.38
C GLN A 75 10.57 -24.41 -14.74
N GLN A 76 10.02 -25.21 -13.83
CA GLN A 76 8.71 -25.83 -14.02
C GLN A 76 7.59 -24.80 -14.15
N ALA A 77 7.66 -23.70 -13.39
CA ALA A 77 6.70 -22.61 -13.47
C ALA A 77 6.76 -21.91 -14.84
N LEU A 78 7.96 -21.60 -15.34
CA LEU A 78 8.14 -20.99 -16.66
C LEU A 78 7.63 -21.89 -17.80
N LEU A 79 7.75 -23.21 -17.67
CA LEU A 79 7.22 -24.17 -18.65
C LEU A 79 5.70 -24.37 -18.54
N GLY A 80 5.17 -24.36 -17.32
CA GLY A 80 3.77 -24.65 -17.02
C GLY A 80 2.84 -23.45 -17.18
N VAL A 81 3.33 -22.24 -16.92
CA VAL A 81 2.54 -21.01 -17.04
C VAL A 81 2.54 -20.56 -18.51
N LYS A 82 1.57 -21.07 -19.26
CA LYS A 82 1.20 -20.53 -20.57
C LYS A 82 0.04 -19.55 -20.39
N ARG A 83 0.00 -18.49 -21.20
CA ARG A 83 -1.17 -17.61 -21.28
C ARG A 83 -2.33 -18.44 -21.82
N ASP A 84 -3.30 -18.73 -20.97
CA ASP A 84 -4.57 -19.29 -21.39
C ASP A 84 -5.40 -18.15 -22.00
N PRO A 85 -5.63 -18.12 -23.33
CA PRO A 85 -6.37 -17.02 -23.96
C PRO A 85 -7.85 -16.98 -23.53
N LEU A 86 -8.35 -18.08 -22.94
CA LEU A 86 -9.72 -18.21 -22.45
C LEU A 86 -9.86 -17.82 -20.97
N ARG A 87 -8.77 -17.65 -20.23
CA ARG A 87 -8.81 -17.29 -18.81
C ARG A 87 -9.04 -15.78 -18.70
N LYS A 88 -10.16 -15.38 -18.11
CA LYS A 88 -10.40 -13.97 -17.76
C LYS A 88 -9.40 -13.57 -16.68
N TYR A 89 -8.39 -12.78 -17.07
CA TYR A 89 -7.39 -12.24 -16.15
C TYR A 89 -7.96 -11.05 -15.39
N THR A 90 -8.79 -11.31 -14.37
CA THR A 90 -9.13 -10.29 -13.38
C THR A 90 -8.02 -10.24 -12.34
N LYS A 91 -7.13 -9.26 -12.46
CA LYS A 91 -6.13 -8.97 -11.42
C LYS A 91 -6.85 -8.69 -10.10
N ILE A 92 -6.22 -9.06 -8.97
CA ILE A 92 -6.81 -8.76 -7.66
C ILE A 92 -7.05 -7.25 -7.56
N ALA A 93 -8.26 -6.83 -7.18
CA ALA A 93 -8.56 -5.42 -6.97
C ALA A 93 -7.51 -4.80 -6.04
N ALA A 94 -6.93 -3.67 -6.45
CA ALA A 94 -5.88 -2.99 -5.70
C ALA A 94 -6.30 -2.76 -4.24
N SER A 95 -7.57 -2.46 -3.99
CA SER A 95 -8.14 -2.26 -2.65
C SER A 95 -8.00 -3.45 -1.69
N LYS A 96 -7.87 -4.70 -2.18
CA LYS A 96 -7.70 -5.90 -1.33
C LYS A 96 -6.24 -6.22 -1.01
N VAL A 97 -5.29 -5.71 -1.78
CA VAL A 97 -3.84 -6.01 -1.65
C VAL A 97 -3.02 -4.75 -1.35
N GLU A 98 -3.66 -3.58 -1.31
CA GLU A 98 -3.01 -2.29 -1.08
C GLU A 98 -2.29 -2.27 0.26
N THR A 99 -1.00 -2.56 0.21
CA THR A 99 -0.05 -2.30 1.29
C THR A 99 0.56 -0.91 1.10
N PRO A 100 1.11 -0.29 2.14
CA PRO A 100 1.79 0.99 2.00
C PRO A 100 2.89 0.92 0.91
N ALA A 101 3.58 -0.21 0.75
CA ALA A 101 4.53 -0.42 -0.34
C ALA A 101 3.94 -0.16 -1.74
N HIS A 102 2.69 -0.57 -2.01
CA HIS A 102 2.02 -0.29 -3.29
C HIS A 102 1.85 1.21 -3.51
N VAL A 103 1.43 1.92 -2.47
CA VAL A 103 1.27 3.38 -2.52
C VAL A 103 2.61 4.07 -2.77
N LEU A 104 3.68 3.63 -2.10
CA LEU A 104 5.02 4.16 -2.35
C LEU A 104 5.43 3.99 -3.80
N THR A 105 5.20 2.82 -4.42
CA THR A 105 5.52 2.63 -5.85
C THR A 105 4.70 3.53 -6.78
N ARG A 106 3.42 3.78 -6.45
CA ARG A 106 2.57 4.72 -7.20
C ARG A 106 3.10 6.14 -7.06
N LEU A 107 3.49 6.54 -5.86
CA LEU A 107 4.11 7.85 -5.60
C LEU A 107 5.47 7.99 -6.30
N GLN A 108 6.31 6.96 -6.29
CA GLN A 108 7.58 6.94 -7.03
C GLN A 108 7.37 7.18 -8.54
N LYS A 109 6.35 6.54 -9.13
CA LYS A 109 5.97 6.75 -10.53
C LYS A 109 5.44 8.17 -10.77
N LEU A 110 4.57 8.64 -9.88
CA LEU A 110 3.95 9.96 -9.97
C LEU A 110 4.98 11.10 -9.85
N PHE A 111 5.95 10.97 -8.96
CA PHE A 111 7.05 11.93 -8.78
C PHE A 111 8.25 11.68 -9.69
N SER A 112 8.24 10.61 -10.50
CA SER A 112 9.37 10.19 -11.35
C SER A 112 10.69 10.01 -10.59
N LYS A 113 10.63 9.51 -9.34
CA LYS A 113 11.79 9.23 -8.47
C LYS A 113 11.78 7.76 -8.04
N PRO A 114 12.53 6.86 -8.71
CA PRO A 114 12.43 5.41 -8.49
C PRO A 114 13.03 4.93 -7.16
N SER A 115 13.97 5.67 -6.56
CA SER A 115 14.64 5.32 -5.30
C SER A 115 14.03 6.00 -4.06
N MET A 116 12.84 6.59 -4.19
CA MET A 116 12.24 7.36 -3.11
C MET A 116 11.77 6.45 -1.97
N GLN A 117 12.25 6.75 -0.76
CA GLN A 117 11.76 6.16 0.49
C GLN A 117 10.64 7.03 1.09
N TRP A 118 9.88 6.47 2.03
CA TRP A 118 8.80 7.18 2.73
C TRP A 118 9.23 8.52 3.35
N GLN A 119 10.42 8.59 3.96
CA GLN A 119 10.96 9.81 4.55
C GLN A 119 11.11 10.97 3.55
N HIS A 120 11.30 10.66 2.27
CA HIS A 120 11.48 11.66 1.22
C HIS A 120 10.16 12.08 0.56
N VAL A 121 9.04 11.43 0.88
CA VAL A 121 7.73 11.72 0.28
C VAL A 121 7.29 13.17 0.52
N PRO A 122 7.34 13.73 1.74
CA PRO A 122 6.88 15.09 1.99
C PRO A 122 7.69 16.12 1.21
N GLN A 123 9.01 15.97 1.19
CA GLN A 123 9.91 16.83 0.43
C GLN A 123 9.67 16.69 -1.09
N ALA A 124 9.55 15.47 -1.61
CA ALA A 124 9.28 15.25 -3.04
C ALA A 124 7.93 15.84 -3.47
N PHE A 125 6.91 15.76 -2.61
CA PHE A 125 5.62 16.40 -2.86
C PHE A 125 5.78 17.91 -3.00
N GLN A 126 6.45 18.57 -2.06
CA GLN A 126 6.69 20.00 -2.13
C GLN A 126 7.52 20.41 -3.36
N GLU A 127 8.59 19.68 -3.66
CA GLU A 127 9.43 19.91 -4.85
C GLU A 127 8.64 19.76 -6.15
N THR A 128 7.74 18.79 -6.26
CA THR A 128 6.93 18.64 -7.48
C THR A 128 5.92 19.76 -7.64
N LEU A 129 5.31 20.23 -6.54
CA LEU A 129 4.43 21.41 -6.61
C LEU A 129 5.18 22.68 -7.01
N THR A 130 6.39 22.91 -6.47
CA THR A 130 7.19 24.08 -6.86
C THR A 130 7.66 24.00 -8.31
N LEU A 131 8.04 22.81 -8.78
CA LEU A 131 8.38 22.59 -10.19
C LEU A 131 7.19 22.89 -11.10
N VAL A 132 5.98 22.48 -10.73
CA VAL A 132 4.75 22.77 -11.50
C VAL A 132 4.42 24.27 -11.47
N SER A 133 4.55 24.93 -10.32
CA SER A 133 4.23 26.36 -10.17
C SER A 133 5.16 27.28 -10.97
N HIS A 134 6.41 26.87 -11.21
CA HIS A 134 7.39 27.63 -12.00
C HIS A 134 7.34 27.34 -13.50
N THR A 135 6.34 26.58 -13.97
CA THR A 135 6.22 26.14 -15.37
C THR A 135 5.00 26.66 -16.14
N PRO A 136 4.68 27.97 -16.16
CA PRO A 136 3.68 28.47 -17.11
C PRO A 136 4.15 28.40 -18.58
N GLU A 137 5.45 28.20 -18.86
CA GLU A 137 6.00 28.14 -20.24
C GLU A 137 6.30 26.71 -20.77
N TYR A 138 6.06 25.65 -19.98
CA TYR A 138 6.45 24.26 -20.37
C TYR A 138 5.32 23.43 -21.02
N VAL A 139 4.15 24.03 -21.21
CA VAL A 139 2.94 23.32 -21.66
C VAL A 139 2.99 22.95 -23.15
N SER A 140 3.86 23.58 -23.96
CA SER A 140 3.94 23.35 -25.41
C SER A 140 4.99 22.32 -25.86
N LEU A 141 5.80 21.76 -24.95
CA LEU A 141 6.93 20.91 -25.34
C LEU A 141 6.66 19.42 -25.19
N SER A 142 6.98 18.68 -26.27
CA SER A 142 6.91 17.23 -26.39
C SER A 142 7.81 16.53 -25.36
N VAL A 143 7.48 15.30 -25.00
CA VAL A 143 8.24 14.47 -24.04
C VAL A 143 9.73 14.36 -24.40
N ASN A 144 10.07 14.37 -25.69
CA ASN A 144 11.46 14.37 -26.16
C ASN A 144 12.18 15.72 -25.95
N ASP A 145 11.47 16.83 -26.06
CA ASP A 145 12.04 18.17 -25.85
C ASP A 145 12.35 18.42 -24.37
N ARG A 146 11.57 17.79 -23.47
CA ARG A 146 11.80 17.82 -22.02
C ARG A 146 13.10 17.10 -21.62
N HIS A 147 13.46 16.02 -22.32
CA HIS A 147 14.74 15.33 -22.11
C HIS A 147 15.93 16.17 -22.59
N ARG A 148 15.82 16.77 -23.78
CA ARG A 148 16.87 17.66 -24.33
C ARG A 148 17.11 18.91 -23.48
N LEU A 149 16.05 19.50 -22.93
CA LEU A 149 16.14 20.65 -22.02
C LEU A 149 16.77 20.30 -20.67
N ARG A 150 16.57 19.08 -20.17
CA ARG A 150 17.27 18.57 -18.98
C ARG A 150 18.75 18.35 -19.25
N GLU A 151 19.11 17.81 -20.41
CA GLU A 151 20.51 17.65 -20.81
C GLU A 151 21.20 19.01 -20.96
N THR A 152 20.56 19.98 -21.63
CA THR A 152 21.12 21.34 -21.78
C THR A 152 21.19 22.10 -20.45
N LYS A 153 20.20 21.97 -19.54
CA LYS A 153 20.33 22.48 -18.16
C LYS A 153 21.47 21.78 -17.39
N GLY A 154 21.66 20.47 -17.60
CA GLY A 154 22.79 19.73 -17.03
C GLY A 154 24.15 20.17 -17.60
N TYR A 155 24.21 20.67 -18.83
CA TYR A 155 25.41 21.28 -19.42
C TYR A 155 25.65 22.71 -18.91
N LEU A 156 24.60 23.51 -18.72
CA LEU A 156 24.71 24.87 -18.17
C LEU A 156 25.12 24.84 -16.68
N ARG A 157 24.55 23.92 -15.89
CA ARG A 157 24.91 23.74 -14.48
C ARG A 157 26.35 23.25 -14.27
N ARG A 158 26.92 22.53 -15.26
CA ARG A 158 28.34 22.16 -15.31
C ARG A 158 29.27 23.34 -15.66
N LYS A 159 28.75 24.43 -16.23
CA LYS A 159 29.56 25.61 -16.58
C LYS A 159 29.71 26.60 -15.41
N ASP A 160 28.75 26.62 -14.49
CA ASP A 160 28.76 27.47 -13.28
C ASP A 160 29.46 26.82 -12.06
N THR A 161 29.95 25.58 -12.18
CA THR A 161 30.53 24.81 -11.04
C THR A 161 32.05 24.87 -10.94
N HIS A 162 32.73 25.74 -11.70
CA HIS A 162 34.20 25.86 -11.65
C HIS A 162 34.73 26.88 -10.62
N GLN A 163 33.92 27.36 -9.67
CA GLN A 163 34.43 28.32 -8.66
C GLN A 163 34.30 27.93 -7.20
N HIS A 164 33.67 26.81 -6.81
CA HIS A 164 33.67 26.36 -5.41
C HIS A 164 33.97 24.85 -5.30
N GLU A 165 35.21 24.49 -5.58
CA GLU A 165 35.81 23.24 -5.10
C GLU A 165 36.31 23.45 -3.66
N ASN A 166 35.55 22.93 -2.69
CA ASN A 166 36.03 22.21 -1.50
C ASN A 166 34.92 22.21 -0.45
N ARG A 167 34.08 21.16 -0.50
CA ARG A 167 33.62 20.49 0.71
C ARG A 167 33.23 19.06 0.39
N ASP A 168 34.15 18.22 0.83
CA ASP A 168 34.21 16.78 0.78
C ASP A 168 32.90 16.05 1.12
N TRP A 169 32.62 15.07 0.25
CA TRP A 169 32.17 13.72 0.56
C TRP A 169 31.01 13.57 1.54
N HIS A 170 29.81 13.29 1.01
CA HIS A 170 29.03 12.07 1.28
C HIS A 170 28.00 11.85 0.15
N ASN A 171 28.53 11.52 -1.03
CA ASN A 171 27.76 10.90 -2.12
C ASN A 171 27.40 9.46 -1.71
N ASN A 172 26.25 9.27 -1.07
CA ASN A 172 25.58 7.96 -1.09
C ASN A 172 24.80 7.86 -2.41
N SER A 173 25.53 7.73 -3.51
CA SER A 173 24.98 7.18 -4.75
C SER A 173 24.49 5.75 -4.45
N GLU A 174 23.16 5.60 -4.41
CA GLU A 174 22.44 4.52 -5.08
C GLU A 174 22.99 3.10 -4.86
N LEU A 175 23.18 2.69 -3.61
CA LEU A 175 23.11 1.26 -3.29
C LEU A 175 21.62 0.88 -3.27
N PRO A 176 21.18 -0.15 -4.03
CA PRO A 176 19.86 -0.74 -3.82
C PRO A 176 19.81 -1.18 -2.36
N ASN A 177 18.93 -0.60 -1.56
CA ASN A 177 18.72 -1.11 -0.21
C ASN A 177 17.95 -2.43 -0.39
N PRO A 178 18.58 -3.61 -0.20
CA PRO A 178 17.92 -4.88 -0.47
C PRO A 178 16.66 -5.06 0.39
N GLU A 179 16.60 -4.37 1.53
CA GLU A 179 15.42 -4.33 2.39
C GLU A 179 14.27 -3.56 1.74
N LEU A 180 14.55 -2.43 1.08
CA LEU A 180 13.57 -1.63 0.34
C LEU A 180 13.08 -2.36 -0.90
N ASP A 181 13.99 -3.03 -1.63
CA ASP A 181 13.62 -3.85 -2.77
C ASP A 181 12.68 -4.97 -2.33
N SER A 182 13.01 -5.66 -1.23
CA SER A 182 12.11 -6.66 -0.65
C SER A 182 10.73 -6.07 -0.34
N TYR A 183 10.69 -4.87 0.25
CA TYR A 183 9.46 -4.19 0.65
C TYR A 183 8.59 -3.82 -0.56
N ILE A 184 9.20 -3.34 -1.63
CA ILE A 184 8.53 -2.96 -2.89
C ILE A 184 8.14 -4.18 -3.73
N LEU A 185 8.88 -5.28 -3.65
CA LEU A 185 8.67 -6.46 -4.49
C LEU A 185 7.28 -7.06 -4.31
N SER A 186 6.79 -7.26 -3.09
CA SER A 186 5.43 -7.78 -2.84
C SER A 186 4.36 -6.87 -3.48
N ALA A 187 4.61 -5.56 -3.48
CA ALA A 187 3.72 -4.59 -4.08
C ALA A 187 3.68 -4.58 -5.61
N SER A 188 4.76 -5.04 -6.24
CA SER A 188 4.84 -5.06 -7.71
C SER A 188 4.14 -6.25 -8.35
N TYR A 189 3.99 -7.37 -7.63
CA TYR A 189 3.52 -8.64 -8.20
C TYR A 189 2.09 -9.03 -7.83
N PHE A 190 1.36 -8.25 -7.01
CA PHE A 190 -0.03 -8.52 -6.58
C PHE A 190 -0.22 -9.98 -6.12
N LEU A 191 0.68 -10.42 -5.25
CA LEU A 191 0.74 -11.78 -4.75
C LEU A 191 0.20 -11.80 -3.32
N THR A 192 -0.71 -12.71 -3.02
CA THR A 192 -1.25 -12.86 -1.66
C THR A 192 -1.36 -14.34 -1.31
N ASN A 193 -0.85 -14.73 -0.14
CA ASN A 193 -1.10 -16.07 0.41
C ASN A 193 -2.42 -16.05 1.18
N VAL A 194 -3.40 -16.79 0.68
CA VAL A 194 -4.76 -16.85 1.22
C VAL A 194 -4.79 -17.37 2.67
N LEU A 195 -3.79 -18.16 3.07
CA LEU A 195 -3.71 -18.66 4.44
C LEU A 195 -3.35 -17.59 5.47
N GLU A 196 -2.70 -16.49 5.07
CA GLU A 196 -2.30 -15.45 6.03
C GLU A 196 -3.52 -14.85 6.73
N ASP A 197 -4.54 -14.48 5.97
CA ASP A 197 -5.78 -13.91 6.51
C ASP A 197 -6.58 -14.91 7.35
N LEU A 198 -6.68 -16.16 6.89
CA LEU A 198 -7.42 -17.20 7.61
C LEU A 198 -6.75 -17.58 8.94
N VAL A 199 -5.41 -17.71 8.93
CA VAL A 199 -4.63 -17.97 10.14
C VAL A 199 -4.68 -16.76 11.06
N GLU A 200 -4.60 -15.53 10.55
CA GLU A 200 -4.73 -14.32 11.36
C GLU A 200 -6.05 -14.27 12.13
N GLN A 201 -7.17 -14.52 11.44
CA GLN A 201 -8.49 -14.54 12.05
C GLN A 201 -8.59 -15.63 13.12
N GLU A 202 -8.13 -16.83 12.81
CA GLU A 202 -8.19 -17.95 13.74
C GLU A 202 -7.32 -17.72 14.98
N VAL A 203 -6.11 -17.18 14.80
CA VAL A 203 -5.23 -16.83 15.93
C VAL A 203 -5.86 -15.77 16.81
N LYS A 204 -6.49 -14.74 16.24
CA LYS A 204 -7.21 -13.71 17.03
C LYS A 204 -8.35 -14.32 17.82
N ASN A 205 -9.16 -15.17 17.20
CA ASN A 205 -10.27 -15.85 17.87
C ASN A 205 -9.77 -16.74 19.02
N GLN A 206 -8.77 -17.58 18.77
CA GLN A 206 -8.23 -18.50 19.77
C GLN A 206 -7.48 -17.77 20.90
N LEU A 207 -6.80 -16.66 20.61
CA LEU A 207 -6.17 -15.84 21.65
C LEU A 207 -7.20 -15.23 22.61
N LEU A 208 -8.39 -14.83 22.11
CA LEU A 208 -9.47 -14.34 22.97
C LEU A 208 -10.01 -15.46 23.88
N HIS A 209 -10.22 -16.66 23.34
CA HIS A 209 -10.75 -17.80 24.10
C HIS A 209 -9.74 -18.40 25.08
N MET A 210 -8.44 -18.43 24.73
CA MET A 210 -7.39 -19.05 25.53
C MET A 210 -6.60 -18.05 26.38
N ALA A 211 -6.97 -16.77 26.41
CA ALA A 211 -6.27 -15.73 27.17
C ALA A 211 -6.07 -16.09 28.65
N ASN A 212 -7.05 -16.77 29.25
CA ASN A 212 -7.03 -17.16 30.67
C ASN A 212 -6.30 -18.50 30.92
N ILE A 213 -6.05 -19.30 29.88
CA ILE A 213 -5.46 -20.65 29.98
C ILE A 213 -3.95 -20.58 29.73
N LEU A 214 -3.51 -19.61 28.93
CA LEU A 214 -2.11 -19.50 28.57
C LEU A 214 -1.26 -19.01 29.75
N PRO A 215 -0.14 -19.69 30.06
CA PRO A 215 0.73 -19.31 31.17
C PRO A 215 1.43 -17.96 30.93
N ARG A 216 1.50 -17.49 29.67
CA ARG A 216 2.19 -16.27 29.25
C ARG A 216 1.50 -15.62 28.05
N LYS A 217 1.66 -14.30 27.92
CA LYS A 217 1.20 -13.53 26.75
C LYS A 217 2.02 -13.89 25.50
N VAL A 218 1.40 -14.57 24.54
CA VAL A 218 2.03 -14.93 23.26
C VAL A 218 1.78 -13.82 22.22
N GLY A 219 2.75 -13.54 21.35
CA GLY A 219 2.58 -12.60 20.24
C GLY A 219 1.81 -13.27 19.09
N ALA A 220 0.78 -12.61 18.56
CA ALA A 220 -0.01 -13.17 17.46
C ALA A 220 0.84 -13.46 16.22
N ASP A 221 1.83 -12.62 15.94
CA ASP A 221 2.69 -12.73 14.77
C ASP A 221 3.62 -13.94 14.82
N ASP A 222 4.16 -14.26 16.00
CA ASP A 222 5.00 -15.45 16.21
C ASP A 222 4.19 -16.74 16.02
N VAL A 223 2.94 -16.73 16.48
CA VAL A 223 1.98 -17.83 16.30
C VAL A 223 1.69 -18.02 14.81
N CYS A 224 1.40 -16.92 14.11
CA CYS A 224 1.14 -16.96 12.67
C CYS A 224 2.34 -17.45 11.87
N ALA A 225 3.56 -16.96 12.17
CA ALA A 225 4.80 -17.45 11.57
C ALA A 225 4.97 -18.97 11.77
N TYR A 226 4.73 -19.43 13.00
CA TYR A 226 4.90 -20.83 13.37
C TYR A 226 3.87 -21.74 12.69
N VAL A 227 2.62 -21.28 12.57
CA VAL A 227 1.53 -22.01 11.93
C VAL A 227 1.71 -22.06 10.42
N LEU A 228 1.95 -20.91 9.78
CA LEU A 228 2.11 -20.82 8.33
C LEU A 228 3.29 -21.69 7.85
N ASN A 229 4.39 -21.73 8.59
CA ASN A 229 5.54 -22.62 8.31
C ASN A 229 5.23 -24.14 8.35
N ARG A 230 4.05 -24.55 8.78
CA ARG A 230 3.58 -25.95 8.79
C ARG A 230 2.44 -26.24 7.83
N LEU A 231 1.94 -25.20 7.16
CA LEU A 231 0.85 -25.32 6.22
C LEU A 231 1.39 -25.23 4.79
N PRO A 232 0.69 -25.83 3.81
CA PRO A 232 1.06 -25.67 2.40
C PRO A 232 0.84 -24.20 1.96
N ALA A 233 1.69 -23.69 1.07
CA ALA A 233 1.50 -22.36 0.50
C ALA A 233 0.25 -22.33 -0.41
N MET A 234 -0.54 -21.26 -0.32
CA MET A 234 -1.68 -21.02 -1.20
C MET A 234 -1.68 -19.56 -1.68
N TYR A 235 -0.80 -19.31 -2.64
CA TYR A 235 -0.67 -18.05 -3.33
C TYR A 235 -1.62 -17.94 -4.52
N ALA A 236 -2.28 -16.79 -4.61
CA ALA A 236 -3.15 -16.43 -5.72
C ALA A 236 -2.79 -15.03 -6.28
N THR A 237 -3.01 -14.87 -7.58
CA THR A 237 -2.77 -13.63 -8.36
C THR A 237 -4.04 -13.02 -8.94
N THR A 238 -5.15 -13.75 -8.87
CA THR A 238 -6.45 -13.38 -9.45
C THR A 238 -7.52 -13.44 -8.37
N GLU A 239 -8.56 -12.61 -8.46
CA GLU A 239 -9.66 -12.61 -7.48
C GLU A 239 -10.38 -13.95 -7.39
N GLN A 240 -10.67 -14.56 -8.55
CA GLN A 240 -11.28 -15.88 -8.61
C GLN A 240 -10.37 -16.94 -7.97
N GLY A 241 -9.06 -16.82 -8.18
CA GLY A 241 -8.06 -17.67 -7.53
C GLY A 241 -8.06 -17.52 -6.02
N VAL A 242 -8.17 -16.29 -5.49
CA VAL A 242 -8.31 -16.04 -4.06
C VAL A 242 -9.58 -16.72 -3.53
N ILE A 243 -10.74 -16.50 -4.16
CA ILE A 243 -12.01 -17.10 -3.73
C ILE A 243 -11.90 -18.63 -3.71
N TRP A 244 -11.39 -19.22 -4.80
CA TRP A 244 -11.25 -20.67 -4.93
C TRP A 244 -10.28 -21.25 -3.90
N GLN A 245 -9.12 -20.63 -3.69
CA GLN A 245 -8.16 -21.08 -2.67
C GLN A 245 -8.71 -20.90 -1.26
N THR A 246 -9.47 -19.84 -0.99
CA THR A 246 -10.13 -19.63 0.30
C THR A 246 -11.15 -20.73 0.57
N GLN A 247 -11.97 -21.06 -0.43
CA GLN A 247 -12.95 -22.14 -0.30
C GLN A 247 -12.24 -23.48 -0.07
N LYS A 248 -11.22 -23.79 -0.87
CA LYS A 248 -10.41 -25.01 -0.70
C LYS A 248 -9.75 -25.08 0.68
N ALA A 249 -9.22 -23.98 1.18
CA ALA A 249 -8.63 -23.88 2.51
C ALA A 249 -9.66 -24.20 3.60
N LYS A 250 -10.86 -23.64 3.50
CA LYS A 250 -11.96 -23.87 4.44
C LYS A 250 -12.42 -25.32 4.42
N GLU A 251 -12.54 -25.92 3.25
CA GLU A 251 -13.01 -27.31 3.11
C GLU A 251 -11.96 -28.34 3.58
N GLN A 252 -10.68 -28.14 3.23
CA GLN A 252 -9.66 -29.17 3.39
C GLN A 252 -8.72 -28.93 4.58
N LEU A 253 -8.47 -27.66 4.95
CA LEU A 253 -7.42 -27.29 5.90
C LEU A 253 -7.96 -26.68 7.20
N SER A 254 -9.25 -26.34 7.31
CA SER A 254 -9.79 -25.65 8.50
C SER A 254 -9.46 -26.37 9.81
N ARG A 255 -9.65 -27.69 9.87
CA ARG A 255 -9.34 -28.49 11.06
C ARG A 255 -7.84 -28.56 11.35
N GLN A 256 -7.02 -28.60 10.30
CA GLN A 256 -5.56 -28.59 10.44
C GLN A 256 -5.06 -27.22 10.94
N ILE A 257 -5.64 -26.13 10.45
CA ILE A 257 -5.34 -24.77 10.89
C ILE A 257 -5.66 -24.65 12.38
N GLU A 258 -6.88 -24.99 12.81
CA GLU A 258 -7.28 -24.90 14.21
C GLU A 258 -6.35 -25.71 15.14
N THR A 259 -6.09 -26.98 14.78
CA THR A 259 -5.23 -27.84 15.60
C THR A 259 -3.79 -27.33 15.67
N THR A 260 -3.23 -26.85 14.55
CA THR A 260 -1.87 -26.29 14.52
C THR A 260 -1.79 -24.96 15.27
N VAL A 261 -2.82 -24.11 15.22
CA VAL A 261 -2.92 -22.87 16.00
C VAL A 261 -2.93 -23.20 17.50
N ILE A 262 -3.79 -24.10 17.96
CA ILE A 262 -3.84 -24.49 19.38
C ILE A 262 -2.49 -25.06 19.84
N GLN A 263 -1.89 -25.96 19.07
CA GLN A 263 -0.57 -26.51 19.38
C GLN A 263 0.49 -25.42 19.46
N SER A 264 0.48 -24.47 18.52
CA SER A 264 1.44 -23.37 18.49
C SER A 264 1.31 -22.44 19.70
N LEU A 265 0.08 -22.12 20.12
CA LEU A 265 -0.19 -21.33 21.32
C LEU A 265 0.34 -22.02 22.58
N MET A 266 0.11 -23.34 22.69
CA MET A 266 0.59 -24.13 23.82
C MET A 266 2.12 -24.24 23.86
N ILE A 267 2.78 -24.38 22.71
CA ILE A 267 4.24 -24.47 22.60
C ILE A 267 4.88 -23.12 22.89
N LEU A 268 4.41 -22.06 22.23
CA LEU A 268 4.96 -20.71 22.39
C LEU A 268 4.66 -20.12 23.78
N GLY A 269 3.54 -20.49 24.39
CA GLY A 269 3.22 -20.14 25.78
C GLY A 269 4.20 -20.75 26.80
N LYS A 270 4.74 -21.94 26.53
CA LYS A 270 5.73 -22.60 27.39
C LYS A 270 7.14 -22.05 27.21
N THR A 271 7.49 -21.61 26.01
CA THR A 271 8.82 -21.07 25.72
C THR A 271 9.01 -19.64 26.26
N PRO A 272 10.16 -19.29 26.85
CA PRO A 272 10.44 -17.90 27.21
C PRO A 272 10.54 -17.03 25.96
N ARG A 273 9.86 -15.87 25.98
CA ARG A 273 10.04 -14.84 24.95
C ARG A 273 11.51 -14.44 24.93
N ARG A 274 12.15 -14.63 23.79
CA ARG A 274 13.45 -14.02 23.51
C ARG A 274 13.15 -12.62 22.99
N LEU A 275 13.74 -11.59 23.62
CA LEU A 275 13.74 -10.24 23.05
C LEU A 275 14.43 -10.33 21.70
N ALA A 276 13.65 -10.22 20.63
CA ALA A 276 14.13 -10.28 19.27
C ALA A 276 13.59 -9.04 18.55
N ASP A 277 14.48 -8.39 17.80
CA ASP A 277 14.09 -7.20 17.06
C ASP A 277 13.06 -7.58 15.99
N PRO A 278 12.05 -6.72 15.76
CA PRO A 278 11.08 -6.92 14.71
C PRO A 278 11.77 -6.99 13.34
N ILE A 279 11.07 -7.54 12.34
CA ILE A 279 11.58 -7.59 10.97
C ILE A 279 11.93 -6.17 10.50
N PRO A 280 13.05 -5.97 9.77
CA PRO A 280 13.43 -4.67 9.22
C PRO A 280 12.33 -3.96 8.42
N LEU A 281 11.35 -4.70 7.87
CA LEU A 281 10.19 -4.13 7.18
C LEU A 281 9.38 -3.14 8.03
N LEU A 282 9.31 -3.37 9.34
CA LEU A 282 8.57 -2.50 10.26
C LEU A 282 9.14 -1.08 10.28
N LYS A 283 10.45 -0.90 10.01
CA LYS A 283 11.07 0.43 9.88
C LYS A 283 10.48 1.25 8.73
N PHE A 284 10.06 0.60 7.64
CA PHE A 284 9.44 1.31 6.52
C PHE A 284 8.01 1.71 6.82
N GLU A 285 7.31 0.98 7.68
CA GLU A 285 5.97 1.36 8.15
C GLU A 285 6.04 2.50 9.15
N GLU A 286 6.99 2.45 10.10
CA GLU A 286 7.28 3.59 10.98
C GLU A 286 7.64 4.84 10.17
N ALA A 287 8.48 4.68 9.14
CA ALA A 287 8.81 5.78 8.22
C ALA A 287 7.58 6.27 7.44
N CYS A 288 6.66 5.38 7.06
CA CYS A 288 5.39 5.75 6.43
C CYS A 288 4.54 6.59 7.40
N GLU A 289 4.35 6.15 8.64
CA GLU A 289 3.59 6.89 9.66
C GLU A 289 4.23 8.25 9.97
N GLN A 290 5.56 8.32 10.06
CA GLN A 290 6.29 9.58 10.19
C GLN A 290 6.03 10.50 9.01
N ALA A 291 6.15 10.01 7.78
CA ALA A 291 5.88 10.80 6.58
C ALA A 291 4.42 11.28 6.52
N MET A 292 3.46 10.44 6.91
CA MET A 292 2.05 10.84 6.99
C MET A 292 1.84 11.91 8.07
N SER A 293 2.51 11.80 9.22
CA SER A 293 2.45 12.80 10.28
C SER A 293 2.97 14.16 9.81
N GLU A 294 4.08 14.18 9.07
CA GLU A 294 4.64 15.40 8.48
C GLU A 294 3.69 16.00 7.43
N LEU A 295 3.12 15.17 6.55
CA LEU A 295 2.15 15.62 5.55
C LEU A 295 0.89 16.22 6.21
N ARG A 296 0.39 15.61 7.29
CA ARG A 296 -0.74 16.15 8.06
C ARG A 296 -0.45 17.53 8.62
N ILE A 297 0.77 17.77 9.08
CA ILE A 297 1.22 19.08 9.58
C ILE A 297 1.32 20.08 8.42
N VAL A 298 1.97 19.69 7.31
CA VAL A 298 2.16 20.55 6.13
C VAL A 298 0.83 20.99 5.52
N PHE A 299 -0.13 20.08 5.39
CA PHE A 299 -1.44 20.35 4.77
C PHE A 299 -2.52 20.74 5.76
N GLN A 300 -2.24 20.74 7.07
CA GLN A 300 -3.20 21.01 8.16
C GLN A 300 -4.46 20.12 8.08
N ARG A 301 -4.30 18.90 7.56
CA ARG A 301 -5.37 17.94 7.27
C ARG A 301 -5.09 16.66 8.04
N LYS A 302 -5.98 16.28 8.97
CA LYS A 302 -5.82 15.05 9.77
C LYS A 302 -6.35 13.80 9.07
N ASP A 303 -7.11 13.98 8.01
CA ASP A 303 -7.68 12.93 7.18
C ASP A 303 -6.66 12.28 6.25
N ILE A 304 -5.46 12.87 6.06
CA ILE A 304 -4.42 12.28 5.20
C ILE A 304 -4.01 10.91 5.74
N THR A 305 -4.11 9.91 4.88
CA THR A 305 -3.68 8.53 5.08
C THR A 305 -2.85 8.07 3.90
N TRP A 306 -2.14 6.96 4.06
CA TRP A 306 -1.42 6.35 2.94
C TRP A 306 -2.34 5.93 1.79
N ARG A 307 -3.65 5.72 2.02
CA ARG A 307 -4.61 5.36 0.95
C ARG A 307 -4.99 6.56 0.07
N ASN A 308 -5.23 7.72 0.69
CA ASN A 308 -5.69 8.91 -0.01
C ASN A 308 -4.54 9.79 -0.55
N ILE A 309 -3.31 9.62 -0.06
CA ILE A 309 -2.21 10.51 -0.46
C ILE A 309 -1.96 10.52 -1.97
N VAL A 310 -2.19 9.40 -2.67
CA VAL A 310 -1.98 9.32 -4.13
C VAL A 310 -3.06 10.12 -4.86
N THR A 311 -4.34 9.95 -4.49
CA THR A 311 -5.43 10.68 -5.12
C THR A 311 -5.33 12.19 -4.83
N LEU A 312 -4.94 12.53 -3.60
CA LEU A 312 -4.64 13.91 -3.21
C LEU A 312 -3.46 14.48 -4.02
N ALA A 313 -2.37 13.73 -4.18
CA ALA A 313 -1.21 14.15 -4.99
C ALA A 313 -1.60 14.42 -6.45
N GLU A 314 -2.36 13.50 -7.06
CA GLU A 314 -2.85 13.65 -8.43
C GLU A 314 -3.75 14.88 -8.58
N TYR A 315 -4.66 15.11 -7.62
CA TYR A 315 -5.53 16.27 -7.60
C TYR A 315 -4.75 17.58 -7.46
N ALA A 316 -3.81 17.65 -6.51
CA ALA A 316 -2.97 18.83 -6.30
C ALA A 316 -2.13 19.16 -7.53
N ILE A 317 -1.49 18.16 -8.16
CA ILE A 317 -0.71 18.36 -9.39
C ILE A 317 -1.60 18.83 -10.54
N LYS A 318 -2.83 18.30 -10.66
CA LYS A 318 -3.78 18.72 -11.70
C LYS A 318 -4.20 20.18 -11.54
N LEU A 319 -4.48 20.62 -10.31
CA LEU A 319 -4.90 22.00 -10.05
C LEU A 319 -3.75 23.00 -10.16
N GLU A 320 -2.55 22.66 -9.68
CA GLU A 320 -1.35 23.50 -9.91
C GLU A 320 -1.03 23.62 -11.40
N ARG A 321 -1.23 22.56 -12.21
CA ARG A 321 -1.10 22.65 -13.68
C ARG A 321 -2.11 23.60 -14.33
N GLN A 322 -3.26 23.79 -13.71
CA GLN A 322 -4.29 24.73 -14.15
C GLN A 322 -4.04 26.16 -13.61
N GLY A 323 -2.95 26.38 -12.87
CA GLY A 323 -2.62 27.68 -12.26
C GLY A 323 -3.54 28.09 -11.11
N MET A 324 -4.42 27.18 -10.66
CA MET A 324 -5.29 27.39 -9.53
C MET A 324 -4.43 27.23 -8.27
N THR A 325 -4.27 28.26 -7.44
CA THR A 325 -3.54 28.19 -6.16
C THR A 325 -4.49 28.11 -4.96
N TYR A 326 -5.80 28.34 -5.18
CA TYR A 326 -6.83 28.34 -4.15
C TYR A 326 -7.06 26.97 -3.50
N TRP A 327 -6.64 25.88 -4.16
CA TRP A 327 -6.80 24.52 -3.65
C TRP A 327 -6.12 24.31 -2.29
N ARG A 328 -5.02 25.01 -2.00
CA ARG A 328 -4.37 24.94 -0.67
C ARG A 328 -5.26 25.49 0.43
N HIS A 329 -6.01 26.57 0.13
CA HIS A 329 -6.98 27.12 1.06
C HIS A 329 -8.20 26.20 1.20
N GLN A 330 -8.72 25.70 0.09
CA GLN A 330 -9.81 24.70 0.10
C GLN A 330 -9.45 23.46 0.93
N TRP A 331 -8.25 22.93 0.78
CA TRP A 331 -7.79 21.78 1.57
C TRP A 331 -7.69 22.08 3.06
N ARG A 332 -7.27 23.28 3.46
CA ARG A 332 -7.28 23.68 4.88
C ARG A 332 -8.70 23.75 5.43
N MET A 333 -9.64 24.28 4.66
CA MET A 333 -11.05 24.35 5.05
C MET A 333 -11.67 22.95 5.16
N LEU A 334 -11.41 22.03 4.21
CA LEU A 334 -11.83 20.63 4.33
C LEU A 334 -11.23 19.95 5.57
N GLY A 335 -9.95 20.23 5.89
CA GLY A 335 -9.32 19.77 7.11
C GLY A 335 -9.96 20.30 8.40
N GLN A 336 -10.50 21.53 8.38
CA GLN A 336 -11.25 22.09 9.50
C GLN A 336 -12.59 21.36 9.70
N ILE A 337 -13.35 21.14 8.62
CA ILE A 337 -14.59 20.34 8.66
C ILE A 337 -14.32 18.98 9.29
N TYR A 338 -13.28 18.28 8.82
CA TYR A 338 -12.92 16.97 9.35
C TYR A 338 -12.63 16.99 10.86
N ASN A 339 -11.96 18.04 11.34
CA ASN A 339 -11.66 18.21 12.76
C ASN A 339 -12.90 18.52 13.60
N GLU A 340 -13.81 19.35 13.09
CA GLU A 340 -15.08 19.71 13.76
C GLU A 340 -16.01 18.48 13.88
N LEU A 341 -15.94 17.56 12.91
CA LEU A 341 -16.71 16.31 12.93
C LEU A 341 -16.11 15.21 13.82
N HIS A 342 -14.98 15.47 14.49
CA HIS A 342 -14.30 14.51 15.38
C HIS A 342 -13.99 13.13 14.76
N LEU A 343 -13.84 13.07 13.42
CA LEU A 343 -13.52 11.84 12.70
C LEU A 343 -12.07 11.41 12.97
N LYS A 344 -11.82 10.08 13.04
CA LYS A 344 -10.46 9.55 13.18
C LYS A 344 -9.79 9.45 11.81
N PRO A 345 -8.48 9.69 11.70
CA PRO A 345 -7.77 9.59 10.43
C PRO A 345 -8.07 8.31 9.65
N GLY A 346 -8.59 8.44 8.44
CA GLY A 346 -8.99 7.31 7.58
C GLY A 346 -10.43 6.84 7.72
N ASP A 347 -11.24 7.44 8.60
CA ASP A 347 -12.67 7.16 8.72
C ASP A 347 -13.47 7.60 7.49
N ALA A 348 -13.10 8.74 6.93
CA ALA A 348 -13.69 9.29 5.72
C ALA A 348 -12.68 10.15 4.94
N ASP A 349 -12.88 10.24 3.62
CA ASP A 349 -12.20 11.18 2.73
C ASP A 349 -13.16 12.28 2.30
N LEU A 350 -12.71 13.53 2.39
CA LEU A 350 -13.46 14.72 1.96
C LEU A 350 -12.87 15.27 0.66
N SER A 351 -13.71 15.42 -0.35
CA SER A 351 -13.35 16.06 -1.61
C SER A 351 -14.46 16.99 -2.08
N LEU A 352 -14.08 18.02 -2.83
CA LEU A 352 -15.03 18.98 -3.37
C LEU A 352 -15.00 18.89 -4.90
N SER A 353 -16.17 18.74 -5.50
CA SER A 353 -16.35 18.73 -6.95
C SER A 353 -17.21 19.91 -7.37
N HIS A 354 -16.98 20.42 -8.58
CA HIS A 354 -17.75 21.53 -9.14
C HIS A 354 -18.71 20.97 -10.20
N THR A 355 -20.00 21.13 -9.98
CA THR A 355 -21.06 20.83 -10.95
C THR A 355 -21.63 22.14 -11.51
N VAL A 356 -22.53 22.03 -12.50
CA VAL A 356 -23.16 23.19 -13.14
C VAL A 356 -24.09 23.92 -12.14
N ASP A 357 -24.61 23.19 -11.16
CA ASP A 357 -25.60 23.65 -10.19
C ASP A 357 -24.98 24.14 -8.86
N GLY A 358 -23.67 23.94 -8.66
CA GLY A 358 -22.94 24.45 -7.49
C GLY A 358 -21.71 23.62 -7.11
N GLU A 359 -21.23 23.80 -5.89
CA GLU A 359 -20.20 22.94 -5.31
C GLU A 359 -20.85 21.70 -4.67
N VAL A 360 -20.27 20.52 -4.91
CA VAL A 360 -20.73 19.26 -4.32
C VAL A 360 -19.64 18.75 -3.40
N LEU A 361 -19.97 18.63 -2.11
CA LEU A 361 -19.06 18.02 -1.14
C LEU A 361 -19.25 16.50 -1.19
N ILE A 362 -18.22 15.78 -1.62
CA ILE A 362 -18.19 14.32 -1.65
C ILE A 362 -17.48 13.82 -0.40
N VAL A 363 -18.19 13.05 0.41
CA VAL A 363 -17.71 12.40 1.63
C VAL A 363 -17.70 10.89 1.40
N GLN A 364 -16.51 10.27 1.37
CA GLN A 364 -16.37 8.82 1.23
C GLN A 364 -16.02 8.20 2.58
N ALA A 365 -16.97 7.54 3.23
CA ALA A 365 -16.75 6.86 4.50
C ALA A 365 -16.22 5.43 4.30
N HIS A 366 -15.10 5.13 4.94
CA HIS A 366 -14.39 3.85 4.86
C HIS A 366 -14.71 2.92 6.04
N THR A 367 -15.40 3.42 7.07
CA THR A 367 -15.83 2.62 8.23
C THR A 367 -17.34 2.70 8.40
N LYS A 368 -17.95 1.60 8.86
CA LYS A 368 -19.40 1.57 9.15
C LYS A 368 -19.78 2.54 10.27
N GLU A 369 -18.90 2.69 11.26
CA GLU A 369 -19.08 3.62 12.37
C GLU A 369 -19.09 5.08 11.88
N ALA A 370 -18.14 5.47 11.04
CA ALA A 370 -18.09 6.82 10.50
C ALA A 370 -19.26 7.10 9.56
N PHE A 371 -19.61 6.15 8.69
CA PHE A 371 -20.78 6.28 7.82
C PHE A 371 -22.06 6.45 8.64
N GLY A 372 -22.28 5.59 9.64
CA GLY A 372 -23.46 5.66 10.51
C GLY A 372 -23.53 7.01 11.23
N TRP A 373 -22.42 7.45 11.82
CA TRP A 373 -22.38 8.75 12.51
C TRP A 373 -22.66 9.93 11.57
N LEU A 374 -22.10 9.94 10.36
CA LEU A 374 -22.33 10.99 9.36
C LEU A 374 -23.77 10.99 8.84
N ALA A 375 -24.35 9.82 8.61
CA ALA A 375 -25.72 9.67 8.16
C ALA A 375 -26.75 10.04 9.25
N ASP A 376 -26.42 9.78 10.52
CA ASP A 376 -27.27 10.13 11.67
C ASP A 376 -27.18 11.61 12.05
N ASN A 377 -26.11 12.32 11.65
CA ASN A 377 -25.86 13.72 11.99
C ASN A 377 -25.66 14.63 10.77
N PRO A 378 -26.58 14.63 9.76
CA PRO A 378 -26.41 15.41 8.54
C PRO A 378 -26.40 16.92 8.81
N LYS A 379 -27.08 17.38 9.88
CA LYS A 379 -27.10 18.79 10.27
C LYS A 379 -25.74 19.33 10.69
N ALA A 380 -24.99 18.56 11.48
CA ALA A 380 -23.66 18.96 11.92
C ALA A 380 -22.69 19.07 10.73
N LEU A 381 -22.81 18.14 9.78
CA LEU A 381 -22.09 18.16 8.51
C LEU A 381 -22.48 19.36 7.65
N GLY A 382 -23.79 19.65 7.50
CA GLY A 382 -24.31 20.80 6.76
C GLY A 382 -23.85 22.14 7.33
N ILE A 383 -23.96 22.34 8.66
CA ILE A 383 -23.51 23.57 9.34
C ILE A 383 -22.01 23.81 9.11
N SER A 384 -21.19 22.79 9.34
CA SER A 384 -19.73 22.90 9.21
C SER A 384 -19.33 23.16 7.75
N THR A 385 -20.05 22.54 6.80
CA THR A 385 -19.81 22.68 5.37
C THR A 385 -20.20 24.07 4.86
N LEU A 386 -21.44 24.53 5.12
CA LEU A 386 -21.94 25.82 4.64
C LEU A 386 -21.21 27.01 5.26
N ARG A 387 -20.70 26.86 6.49
CA ARG A 387 -19.87 27.88 7.15
C ARG A 387 -18.57 28.16 6.39
N LEU A 388 -17.97 27.15 5.79
CA LEU A 388 -16.68 27.25 5.09
C LEU A 388 -16.84 27.32 3.56
N PHE A 389 -17.88 26.69 3.02
CA PHE A 389 -18.22 26.63 1.61
C PHE A 389 -19.70 27.00 1.38
N PRO A 390 -20.04 28.29 1.37
CA PRO A 390 -21.43 28.74 1.22
C PRO A 390 -22.04 28.45 -0.16
N ALA A 391 -21.20 28.11 -1.15
CA ALA A 391 -21.59 27.76 -2.50
C ALA A 391 -21.94 26.27 -2.69
N VAL A 392 -21.89 25.47 -1.61
CA VAL A 392 -22.27 24.06 -1.66
C VAL A 392 -23.78 23.94 -1.92
N ALA A 393 -24.12 23.16 -2.94
CA ALA A 393 -25.48 22.87 -3.36
C ALA A 393 -25.96 21.51 -2.80
N GLU A 394 -25.04 20.56 -2.65
CA GLU A 394 -25.34 19.22 -2.16
C GLU A 394 -24.12 18.57 -1.49
N ILE A 395 -24.40 17.67 -0.56
CA ILE A 395 -23.41 16.82 0.10
C ILE A 395 -23.73 15.37 -0.25
N GLU A 396 -22.78 14.68 -0.88
CA GLU A 396 -22.90 13.27 -1.22
C GLU A 396 -22.10 12.41 -0.24
N LEU A 397 -22.77 11.51 0.46
CA LEU A 397 -22.16 10.55 1.36
C LEU A 397 -22.13 9.16 0.71
N TYR A 398 -20.92 8.64 0.50
CA TYR A 398 -20.67 7.29 -0.01
C TYR A 398 -20.19 6.38 1.12
N GLY A 399 -20.70 5.16 1.18
CA GLY A 399 -20.20 4.11 2.06
C GLY A 399 -19.53 3.00 1.25
N PHE A 400 -18.39 2.48 1.69
CA PHE A 400 -17.69 1.38 0.99
C PHE A 400 -18.53 0.08 0.84
N PHE A 401 -19.63 -0.03 1.59
CA PHE A 401 -20.54 -1.19 1.62
C PHE A 401 -21.88 -0.94 0.92
N LEU A 402 -22.09 0.24 0.32
CA LEU A 402 -23.30 0.61 -0.40
C LEU A 402 -22.98 0.87 -1.87
N ASP A 403 -23.88 0.41 -2.74
CA ASP A 403 -23.79 0.66 -4.19
C ASP A 403 -24.42 2.02 -4.60
N PHE A 404 -24.92 2.79 -3.64
CA PHE A 404 -25.56 4.10 -3.84
C PHE A 404 -25.05 5.13 -2.82
N SER A 405 -25.13 6.42 -3.17
CA SER A 405 -24.83 7.54 -2.27
C SER A 405 -26.10 8.04 -1.58
N ILE A 406 -25.92 8.60 -0.39
CA ILE A 406 -26.93 9.40 0.30
C ILE A 406 -26.64 10.86 -0.02
N THR A 407 -27.62 11.58 -0.55
CA THR A 407 -27.51 13.01 -0.86
C THR A 407 -28.18 13.82 0.23
N TYR A 408 -27.55 14.92 0.64
CA TYR A 408 -28.15 15.93 1.49
C TYR A 408 -28.09 17.27 0.76
N THR A 409 -29.24 17.70 0.25
CA THR A 409 -29.36 18.86 -0.64
C THR A 409 -29.53 20.15 0.14
N ARG A 410 -29.27 21.28 -0.52
CA ARG A 410 -29.46 22.61 0.08
C ARG A 410 -30.90 22.88 0.51
N GLU A 411 -31.88 22.33 -0.20
CA GLU A 411 -33.30 22.44 0.17
C GLU A 411 -33.57 21.70 1.49
N GLU A 412 -33.06 20.48 1.64
CA GLU A 412 -33.16 19.72 2.89
C GLU A 412 -32.41 20.40 4.05
N MET A 413 -31.27 21.05 3.78
CA MET A 413 -30.57 21.87 4.78
C MET A 413 -31.41 23.07 5.25
N ALA A 414 -32.16 23.70 4.33
CA ALA A 414 -33.05 24.81 4.65
C ALA A 414 -34.25 24.32 5.50
N ASP A 415 -34.87 23.20 5.11
CA ASP A 415 -35.95 22.57 5.88
C ASP A 415 -35.50 22.18 7.29
N ASP A 416 -34.24 21.79 7.44
CA ASP A 416 -33.63 21.46 8.72
C ASP A 416 -33.22 22.67 9.58
N GLY A 417 -33.39 23.90 9.06
CA GLY A 417 -33.11 25.16 9.75
C GLY A 417 -31.64 25.55 9.81
N ILE A 418 -30.82 25.07 8.87
CA ILE A 418 -29.37 25.35 8.80
C ILE A 418 -29.07 26.67 8.06
N ILE A 419 -29.96 27.06 7.14
CA ILE A 419 -29.82 28.21 6.22
C ILE A 419 -30.74 29.36 6.64
#